data_AF-A0A4R0NHQ9-F1
#
_entry.id   AF-A0A4R0NHQ9-F1
#
_cell.length_a   1.000
_cell.length_b   1.000
_cell.length_c   1.000
_cell.angle_alpha   90.00
_cell.angle_beta   90.00
_cell.angle_gamma   90.00
#
_symmetry.space_group_name_H-M   'P 1'
#
loop_
_entity.id
_entity.type
_entity.pdbx_description
1 polymer ?
#
loop_
_entity_poly.entity_id
_entity_poly.type
_entity_poly.pdbx_seq_one_letter_code
_entity_poly.pdbx_strand_id
1 'polypeptide(L)' 'MLSFTEEAFISFKEVLHSLSFEDRCLPFPGGEERIILHTPHDDISFAFAEEEFELCKAAIDEAIFMKEVYKLMQ' A
#
# COMPACT_ATOMS: atom_id res chain seq x y z
N MET A 1 10.83 13.19 -6.33
CA MET A 1 9.37 13.12 -6.10
C MET A 1 8.90 11.77 -6.58
N LEU A 2 8.22 11.01 -5.73
CA LEU A 2 7.54 9.76 -6.13
C LEU A 2 6.36 10.13 -7.02
N SER A 3 6.61 10.27 -8.32
CA SER A 3 5.57 10.54 -9.31
C SER A 3 4.85 9.22 -9.62
N PHE A 4 3.94 8.80 -8.73
CA PHE A 4 3.06 7.67 -9.04
C PHE A 4 2.14 8.08 -10.19
N THR A 5 2.29 7.44 -11.34
CA THR A 5 1.29 7.53 -12.42
C THR A 5 -0.01 6.86 -11.94
N GLU A 6 -1.16 7.21 -12.54
CA GLU A 6 -2.45 6.58 -12.22
C GLU A 6 -2.38 5.05 -12.36
N GLU A 7 -1.69 4.57 -13.39
CA GLU A 7 -1.42 3.14 -13.61
C GLU A 7 -0.56 2.53 -12.50
N ALA A 8 0.54 3.19 -12.11
CA ALA A 8 1.39 2.72 -11.02
C ALA A 8 0.63 2.69 -9.68
N PHE A 9 -0.30 3.61 -9.46
CA PHE A 9 -1.14 3.65 -8.27
C PHE A 9 -2.15 2.50 -8.24
N ILE A 10 -2.78 2.17 -9.38
CA ILE A 10 -3.68 1.01 -9.50
C ILE A 10 -2.90 -0.29 -9.31
N SER A 11 -1.76 -0.45 -9.96
CA SER A 11 -0.90 -1.63 -9.78
C SER A 11 -0.41 -1.76 -8.34
N PHE A 12 -0.09 -0.64 -7.68
CA PHE A 12 0.28 -0.65 -6.27
C PHE A 12 -0.86 -1.12 -5.37
N LYS A 13 -2.12 -0.70 -5.63
CA LYS A 13 -3.30 -1.20 -4.92
C LYS A 13 -3.45 -2.72 -5.10
N GLU A 14 -3.36 -3.23 -6.33
CA GLU A 14 -3.50 -4.67 -6.60
C GLU A 14 -2.43 -5.48 -5.86
N VAL A 15 -1.18 -5.01 -5.88
CA VAL A 15 -0.09 -5.61 -5.12
C VAL A 15 -0.41 -5.59 -3.63
N LEU A 16 -0.80 -4.45 -3.06
CA LEU A 16 -1.16 -4.34 -1.65
C LEU A 16 -2.29 -5.28 -1.23
N HIS A 17 -3.35 -5.40 -2.04
CA HIS A 17 -4.47 -6.31 -1.76
C HIS A 17 -4.11 -7.78 -1.94
N SER A 18 -3.15 -8.10 -2.82
CA SER A 18 -2.62 -9.46 -2.96
C SER A 18 -1.72 -9.90 -1.80
N LEU A 19 -1.27 -8.95 -0.98
CA LEU A 19 -0.41 -9.20 0.17
C LEU A 19 -1.28 -9.39 1.42
N SER A 20 -1.07 -10.53 2.09
CA SER A 20 -1.56 -10.78 3.44
C SER A 20 -0.45 -10.43 4.43
N PHE A 21 -0.78 -9.69 5.49
CA PHE A 21 0.16 -9.36 6.55
C PHE A 21 0.66 -10.64 7.24
N GLU A 22 -0.25 -11.55 7.58
CA GLU A 22 0.06 -12.80 8.27
C GLU A 22 1.06 -13.68 7.49
N ASP A 23 0.95 -13.72 6.16
CA ASP A 23 1.80 -14.59 5.32
C ASP A 23 3.19 -14.02 5.04
N ARG A 24 3.39 -12.71 5.22
CA ARG A 24 4.59 -11.98 4.78
C ARG A 24 5.20 -11.07 5.82
N CYS A 25 4.69 -11.09 7.05
CA CYS A 25 5.31 -10.40 8.15
C CYS A 25 6.64 -11.06 8.53
N LEU A 26 7.59 -10.23 8.95
CA LEU A 26 8.87 -10.66 9.47
C LEU A 26 9.00 -10.18 10.92
N PRO A 27 9.57 -11.01 11.80
CA PRO A 27 9.85 -10.58 13.17
C PRO A 27 10.91 -9.48 13.12
N PHE A 28 10.55 -8.28 13.56
CA PHE A 28 11.47 -7.17 13.68
C PHE A 28 12.23 -7.25 15.01
N PRO A 29 13.43 -6.64 15.15
CA PRO A 29 14.27 -6.77 16.35
C PRO A 29 13.65 -6.29 17.67
N GLY A 30 12.46 -5.66 17.62
CA GLY A 30 11.68 -5.23 18.78
C GLY A 30 10.55 -6.19 19.21
N GLY A 31 10.39 -7.34 18.53
CA GLY A 31 9.31 -8.30 18.79
C GLY A 31 7.99 -7.97 18.10
N GLU A 32 7.93 -6.86 17.36
CA GLU A 32 6.80 -6.54 16.49
C GLU A 32 6.96 -7.20 15.13
N GLU A 33 5.85 -7.66 14.57
CA GLU A 33 5.78 -8.17 13.21
C GLU A 33 5.63 -6.99 12.23
N ARG A 34 6.39 -7.02 11.13
CA ARG A 34 6.31 -5.97 10.10
C ARG A 34 6.33 -6.56 8.71
N ILE A 35 5.54 -5.99 7.81
CA ILE A 35 5.57 -6.33 6.39
C ILE A 35 6.46 -5.34 5.64
N ILE A 36 7.31 -5.84 4.73
CA ILE A 36 8.19 -5.02 3.90
C ILE A 36 7.65 -4.95 2.47
N LEU A 37 7.26 -3.75 2.07
CA LEU A 37 6.82 -3.41 0.71
C LEU A 37 7.95 -2.76 -0.05
N HIS A 38 8.39 -3.43 -1.12
CA HIS A 38 9.40 -2.88 -2.01
C HIS A 38 8.72 -1.90 -2.96
N THR A 39 9.18 -0.66 -3.00
CA THR A 39 8.69 0.29 -3.99
C THR A 39 9.37 0.03 -5.34
N PRO A 40 8.84 0.59 -6.46
CA PRO A 40 9.53 0.52 -7.75
C PRO A 40 10.91 1.18 -7.78
N HIS A 41 11.30 1.87 -6.70
CA HIS A 41 12.65 2.38 -6.50
C HIS A 41 13.39 1.43 -5.55
N ASP A 42 14.42 0.74 -6.06
CA ASP A 42 15.13 -0.32 -5.32
C ASP A 42 15.69 0.14 -3.96
N ASP A 43 16.00 1.43 -3.83
CA ASP A 43 16.52 2.03 -2.59
C ASP A 43 15.45 2.36 -1.54
N ILE A 44 14.15 2.26 -1.87
CA ILE A 44 13.06 2.64 -0.95
C ILE A 44 12.14 1.45 -0.74
N SER A 45 12.08 1.00 0.51
CA SER A 45 11.09 0.03 0.98
C SER A 45 10.30 0.63 2.13
N PHE A 46 9.01 0.31 2.18
CA PHE A 46 8.18 0.65 3.32
C PHE A 46 8.11 -0.54 4.28
N ALA A 47 8.17 -0.27 5.58
CA ALA A 47 7.95 -1.26 6.62
C ALA A 47 6.73 -0.83 7.43
N PHE A 48 5.69 -1.65 7.43
CA PHE A 48 4.44 -1.36 8.14
C PHE A 48 4.19 -2.40 9.24
N ALA A 49 3.66 -1.94 10.37
CA ALA A 49 2.94 -2.82 11.29
C ALA A 49 1.56 -3.20 10.71
N GLU A 50 0.90 -4.17 11.31
CA GLU A 50 -0.40 -4.68 10.83
C GLU A 50 -1.45 -3.58 10.68
N GLU A 51 -1.65 -2.80 11.75
CA GLU A 51 -2.61 -1.70 11.76
C GLU A 51 -2.29 -0.63 10.70
N GLU A 52 -1.01 -0.32 10.51
CA GLU A 52 -0.57 0.66 9.52
C GLU A 52 -0.79 0.17 8.09
N PHE A 53 -0.58 -1.13 7.85
CA PHE A 53 -0.79 -1.77 6.56
C PHE A 53 -2.28 -1.78 6.16
N GLU A 54 -3.16 -2.16 7.09
CA GLU A 54 -4.60 -2.15 6.87
C GLU A 54 -5.16 -0.72 6.71
N LEU A 55 -4.63 0.24 7.48
CA LEU A 55 -4.97 1.66 7.29
C LEU A 55 -4.52 2.17 5.91
N CYS A 56 -3.34 1.75 5.45
CA CYS A 56 -2.84 2.11 4.13
C CYS A 56 -3.73 1.56 3.01
N LYS A 57 -4.15 0.30 3.10
CA LYS A 57 -5.13 -0.32 2.18
C LYS A 57 -6.43 0.47 2.13
N ALA A 58 -7.02 0.76 3.29
CA ALA A 58 -8.27 1.51 3.39
C ALA A 58 -8.17 2.91 2.77
N ALA A 59 -7.08 3.64 3.06
CA ALA A 59 -6.87 4.98 2.51
C ALA A 59 -6.70 4.96 0.98
N ILE A 60 -6.04 3.94 0.42
CA ILE A 60 -5.89 3.79 -1.03
C ILE A 60 -7.23 3.45 -1.71
N ASP A 61 -8.04 2.61 -1.07
CA ASP A 61 -9.38 2.31 -1.55
C ASP A 61 -10.28 3.54 -1.55
N GLU A 62 -10.24 4.34 -0.49
CA GLU A 62 -10.96 5.61 -0.40
C GLU A 62 -10.48 6.60 -1.48
N ALA A 63 -9.17 6.72 -1.69
CA ALA A 63 -8.62 7.61 -2.71
C ALA A 63 -9.08 7.25 -4.14
N ILE A 64 -9.14 5.95 -4.47
CA ILE A 64 -9.65 5.48 -5.75
C ILE A 64 -11.16 5.71 -5.86
N PHE A 65 -11.91 5.41 -4.81
CA PHE A 65 -13.35 5.66 -4.77
C PHE A 65 -13.68 7.14 -5.00
N MET A 66 -12.98 8.05 -4.30
CA MET A 66 -13.14 9.50 -4.52
C MET A 66 -12.86 9.88 -5.97
N LYS A 67 -11.81 9.32 -6.58
CA LYS A 67 -11.48 9.59 -7.98
C LYS A 67 -12.58 9.15 -8.95
N GLU A 68 -13.18 7.98 -8.73
CA GLU A 68 -14.30 7.50 -9.53
C GLU A 68 -15.55 8.37 -9.37
N VAL A 69 -15.88 8.77 -8.14
CA VAL A 69 -17.00 9.69 -7.86
C VAL A 69 -16.80 11.02 -8.59
N TYR A 70 -15.59 11.60 -8.55
CA TYR A 70 -15.29 12.84 -9.27
C TYR A 70 -15.37 12.66 -10.80
N LYS A 71 -15.01 11.50 -11.36
CA LYS A 71 -15.19 11.21 -12.80
C LYS A 71 -16.66 11.16 -13.20
N LEU A 72 -17.56 10.70 -12.32
CA LEU A 72 -19.00 10.60 -12.59
C LEU A 72 -19.75 11.93 -12.46
N MET A 73 -19.16 12.92 -11.78
CA MET A 73 -19.72 14.26 -11.61
C MET A 73 -19.32 15.24 -12.73
N GLN A 74 -18.46 14.83 -13.67
CA GLN A 74 -18.18 15.55 -14.93
C GLN A 74 -19.15 15.14 -16.04
#